data_AF-A0A814FBL5-F1
#
_entry.id   AF-A0A814FBL5-F1
#
_cell.length_a   1.000
_cell.length_b   1.000
_cell.length_c   1.000
_cell.angle_alpha   90.00
_cell.angle_beta   90.00
_cell.angle_gamma   90.00
#
_symmetry.space_group_name_H-M   'P 1'
#
loop_
_entity.id
_entity.type
_entity.pdbx_description
1 polymer ?
#
loop_
_entity_poly.entity_id
_entity_poly.type
_entity_poly.pdbx_seq_one_letter_code
_entity_poly.pdbx_strand_id
1 'polypeptide(L)'
;MEQSRGRNPVNELKTITQKLPPLEHPILGRNKGIAGDSNSCYIDATIFCMFAYNGTFDNLLNMDVQSEPLKQLQSVLRDNIVHVLRDEKSGFVERDAVFQLRVRLSEATQDRTFKEVEKDPSEFLRVFEELFKYAPIKTIPRGQVPKPDESNVTINIIWEMFDANPQNLLSTSIASIFRNSLSEIPAKLATVPPFLILVAPRHQRSERSYRYIIPDRQITLDHDIVQVVCSKCNRTNHDPVMPSDFFYCNKCQPQELTTPLSTDAVIKAQCAECLHKMHANLSSEIENHCTKKVELKKHKLNLFAVLCIETCHYVAFVKCQNRNIQKSTWVFFDSMSDRINDEQNIPLVDEVPNFDRWIDEAEDTSQNFFDHLDKLRRKTGPLSQKFSPDDMRRLRLFRDGAFFFYENANMSYH
;
A
#
# COMPACT_ATOMS: atom_id res chain seq x y z
N MET A 1 -39.43 21.60 -15.88
CA MET A 1 -39.36 20.26 -16.50
C MET A 1 -37.91 20.05 -16.93
N GLU A 2 -37.06 19.64 -16.01
CA GLU A 2 -35.71 19.18 -16.34
C GLU A 2 -35.83 17.80 -16.96
N GLN A 3 -35.37 17.67 -18.20
CA GLN A 3 -35.30 16.39 -18.88
C GLN A 3 -34.24 15.54 -18.18
N SER A 4 -34.70 14.53 -17.44
CA SER A 4 -33.90 13.38 -17.05
C SER A 4 -33.29 12.77 -18.31
N ARG A 5 -32.00 13.00 -18.55
CA ARG A 5 -31.23 12.39 -19.63
C ARG A 5 -31.21 10.87 -19.38
N GLY A 6 -32.09 10.15 -20.06
CA GLY A 6 -32.11 8.69 -20.05
C GLY A 6 -30.80 8.16 -20.63
N ARG A 7 -30.04 7.40 -19.83
CA ARG A 7 -28.96 6.56 -20.36
C ARG A 7 -29.58 5.48 -21.24
N ASN A 8 -28.91 5.19 -22.35
CA ASN A 8 -29.20 4.06 -23.23
C ASN A 8 -29.26 2.73 -22.44
N PRO A 9 -29.95 1.69 -22.96
CA PRO A 9 -30.05 0.40 -22.28
C PRO A 9 -28.68 -0.11 -21.86
N VAL A 10 -28.60 -0.67 -20.65
CA VAL A 10 -27.39 -1.27 -20.07
C VAL A 10 -26.84 -2.26 -21.09
N ASN A 11 -25.74 -1.92 -21.76
CA ASN A 11 -25.00 -2.89 -22.56
C ASN A 11 -24.61 -4.05 -21.64
N GLU A 12 -24.70 -5.30 -22.12
CA GLU A 12 -24.21 -6.44 -21.36
C GLU A 12 -22.75 -6.20 -20.99
N LEU A 13 -22.47 -6.14 -19.68
CA LEU A 13 -21.11 -5.91 -19.20
C LEU A 13 -20.21 -7.03 -19.70
N LYS A 14 -19.05 -6.66 -20.24
CA LYS A 14 -17.98 -7.63 -20.48
C LYS A 14 -17.70 -8.36 -19.17
N THR A 15 -17.77 -9.69 -19.23
CA THR A 15 -17.64 -10.56 -18.06
C THR A 15 -16.61 -11.63 -18.38
N ILE A 16 -15.59 -11.77 -17.54
CA ILE A 16 -14.61 -12.84 -17.62
C ILE A 16 -14.64 -13.61 -16.30
N THR A 17 -15.19 -14.82 -16.33
CA THR A 17 -15.29 -15.70 -15.15
C THR A 17 -14.03 -16.56 -14.95
N GLN A 18 -13.19 -16.68 -15.98
CA GLN A 18 -11.90 -17.34 -15.87
C GLN A 18 -11.00 -16.51 -14.93
N LYS A 19 -10.44 -17.17 -13.91
CA LYS A 19 -9.45 -16.56 -13.04
C LYS A 19 -8.22 -16.14 -13.84
N LEU A 20 -7.94 -14.84 -13.89
CA LEU A 20 -6.76 -14.28 -14.54
C LEU A 20 -5.73 -13.82 -13.50
N PRO A 21 -4.43 -14.17 -13.67
CA PRO A 21 -3.37 -13.69 -12.81
C PRO A 21 -3.13 -12.19 -13.02
N PRO A 22 -2.42 -11.51 -12.09
CA PRO A 22 -1.94 -10.16 -12.34
C PRO A 22 -1.14 -10.06 -13.65
N LEU A 23 -1.20 -8.90 -14.31
CA LEU A 23 -0.50 -8.67 -15.58
C LEU A 23 1.03 -8.80 -15.39
N GLU A 24 1.69 -9.55 -16.26
CA GLU A 24 3.16 -9.69 -16.27
C GLU A 24 3.85 -8.60 -17.11
N HIS A 25 3.11 -8.03 -18.06
CA HIS A 25 3.58 -7.02 -19.01
C HIS A 25 2.69 -5.77 -18.99
N PRO A 26 3.27 -4.57 -19.18
CA PRO A 26 2.52 -3.32 -19.13
C PRO A 26 1.51 -3.22 -20.29
N ILE A 27 0.25 -2.94 -19.95
CA ILE A 27 -0.81 -2.63 -20.93
C ILE A 27 -0.77 -1.15 -21.33
N LEU A 28 0.09 -0.79 -22.28
CA LEU A 28 0.36 0.61 -22.64
C LEU A 28 -0.60 1.19 -23.69
N GLY A 29 -0.85 2.50 -23.59
CA GLY A 29 -1.53 3.31 -24.58
C GLY A 29 -2.90 3.85 -24.13
N ARG A 30 -3.56 4.53 -25.08
CA ARG A 30 -4.94 5.02 -24.93
C ARG A 30 -5.90 3.83 -24.91
N ASN A 31 -7.04 3.98 -24.22
CA ASN A 31 -8.00 2.91 -24.00
C ASN A 31 -7.35 1.68 -23.32
N LYS A 32 -6.46 1.93 -22.37
CA LYS A 32 -5.94 0.91 -21.44
C LYS A 32 -6.19 1.36 -20.02
N GLY A 33 -6.36 0.41 -19.11
CA GLY A 33 -6.78 0.65 -17.73
C GLY A 33 -8.31 0.75 -17.60
N ILE A 34 -8.75 1.56 -16.64
CA ILE A 34 -10.17 1.70 -16.29
C ILE A 34 -10.69 3.05 -16.77
N ALA A 35 -11.76 3.06 -17.56
CA ALA A 35 -12.35 4.29 -18.06
C ALA A 35 -13.15 5.00 -16.97
N GLY A 36 -12.74 6.22 -16.61
CA GLY A 36 -13.41 7.00 -15.58
C GLY A 36 -14.72 7.64 -16.06
N ASP A 37 -15.66 7.87 -15.15
CA ASP A 37 -16.89 8.62 -15.39
C ASP A 37 -17.43 9.22 -14.08
N SER A 38 -18.09 10.38 -14.16
CA SER A 38 -18.90 10.93 -13.05
C SER A 38 -18.22 10.88 -11.67
N ASN A 39 -17.00 11.44 -11.55
CA ASN A 39 -16.19 11.47 -10.32
C ASN A 39 -15.73 10.09 -9.80
N SER A 40 -15.48 9.12 -10.68
CA SER A 40 -15.02 7.78 -10.29
C SER A 40 -13.51 7.64 -10.05
N CYS A 41 -12.69 8.65 -10.33
CA CYS A 41 -11.22 8.50 -10.37
C CYS A 41 -10.62 7.92 -9.09
N TYR A 42 -11.23 8.19 -7.91
CA TYR A 42 -10.84 7.59 -6.64
C TYR A 42 -10.97 6.06 -6.61
N ILE A 43 -11.99 5.47 -7.25
CA ILE A 43 -12.15 4.02 -7.39
C ILE A 43 -11.26 3.50 -8.51
N ASP A 44 -11.28 4.16 -9.67
CA ASP A 44 -10.54 3.71 -10.86
C ASP A 44 -9.05 3.53 -10.55
N ALA A 45 -8.44 4.57 -10.00
CA ALA A 45 -7.01 4.57 -9.68
C ALA A 45 -6.68 3.64 -8.52
N THR A 46 -7.56 3.51 -7.52
CA THR A 46 -7.35 2.58 -6.40
C THR A 46 -7.41 1.12 -6.84
N ILE A 47 -8.41 0.74 -7.65
CA ILE A 47 -8.51 -0.62 -8.21
C ILE A 47 -7.29 -0.91 -9.09
N PHE A 48 -6.86 0.06 -9.91
CA PHE A 48 -5.68 -0.12 -10.74
C PHE A 48 -4.41 -0.35 -9.90
N CYS A 49 -4.20 0.42 -8.82
CA CYS A 49 -3.12 0.19 -7.85
C CYS A 49 -3.16 -1.20 -7.23
N MET A 50 -4.33 -1.66 -6.79
CA MET A 50 -4.47 -2.92 -6.05
C MET A 50 -4.35 -4.15 -6.94
N PHE A 51 -4.93 -4.13 -8.14
CA PHE A 51 -5.21 -5.37 -8.88
C PHE A 51 -4.53 -5.48 -10.24
N ALA A 52 -4.05 -4.40 -10.87
CA ALA A 52 -3.57 -4.49 -12.25
C ALA A 52 -2.35 -5.44 -12.39
N TYR A 53 -1.32 -5.19 -11.58
CA TYR A 53 -0.03 -5.90 -11.66
C TYR A 53 0.35 -6.62 -10.36
N ASN A 54 -0.51 -6.57 -9.35
CA ASN A 54 -0.25 -7.11 -8.02
C ASN A 54 -1.36 -8.11 -7.62
N GLY A 55 -0.96 -9.21 -6.96
CA GLY A 55 -1.85 -10.28 -6.52
C GLY A 55 -2.06 -10.37 -5.01
N THR A 56 -1.49 -9.47 -4.21
CA THR A 56 -1.64 -9.40 -2.75
C THR A 56 -3.10 -9.36 -2.32
N PHE A 57 -3.95 -8.77 -3.15
CA PHE A 57 -5.39 -8.62 -2.92
C PHE A 57 -6.23 -9.67 -3.67
N ASP A 58 -5.66 -10.73 -4.23
CA ASP A 58 -6.45 -11.71 -5.01
C ASP A 58 -7.36 -12.59 -4.15
N ASN A 59 -7.01 -12.76 -2.88
CA ASN A 59 -7.93 -13.34 -1.90
C ASN A 59 -9.21 -12.51 -1.82
N LEU A 60 -9.15 -11.21 -2.20
CA LEU A 60 -10.33 -10.36 -2.19
C LEU A 60 -11.44 -10.84 -3.11
N LEU A 61 -11.04 -11.41 -4.22
CA LEU A 61 -11.91 -11.77 -5.30
C LEU A 61 -12.58 -13.12 -5.07
N ASN A 62 -12.02 -13.93 -4.17
CA ASN A 62 -12.34 -15.35 -4.05
C ASN A 62 -12.78 -15.78 -2.64
N MET A 63 -12.82 -14.88 -1.67
CA MET A 63 -13.28 -15.22 -0.32
C MET A 63 -14.77 -15.59 -0.31
N ASP A 64 -15.16 -16.48 0.61
CA ASP A 64 -16.56 -16.80 0.84
C ASP A 64 -17.23 -15.72 1.70
N VAL A 65 -18.10 -14.91 1.09
CA VAL A 65 -18.90 -13.89 1.77
C VAL A 65 -20.34 -14.37 1.94
N GLN A 66 -20.88 -14.26 3.16
CA GLN A 66 -22.21 -14.80 3.48
C GLN A 66 -23.37 -13.92 2.99
N SER A 67 -23.15 -12.60 2.92
CA SER A 67 -24.19 -11.62 2.55
C SER A 67 -24.34 -11.51 1.03
N GLU A 68 -25.58 -11.62 0.53
CA GLU A 68 -25.88 -11.56 -0.90
C GLU A 68 -25.44 -10.23 -1.57
N PRO A 69 -25.67 -9.03 -0.97
CA PRO A 69 -25.08 -7.78 -1.47
C PRO A 69 -23.56 -7.82 -1.61
N LEU A 70 -22.86 -8.47 -0.68
CA LEU A 70 -21.39 -8.58 -0.74
C LEU A 70 -20.94 -9.56 -1.83
N LYS A 71 -21.68 -10.66 -2.06
CA LYS A 71 -21.42 -11.58 -3.18
C LYS A 71 -21.55 -10.87 -4.52
N GLN A 72 -22.59 -10.05 -4.67
CA GLN A 72 -22.81 -9.28 -5.89
C GLN A 72 -21.72 -8.22 -6.10
N LEU A 73 -21.33 -7.50 -5.04
CA LEU A 73 -20.21 -6.57 -5.07
C LEU A 73 -18.90 -7.26 -5.48
N GLN A 74 -18.57 -8.39 -4.86
CA GLN A 74 -17.37 -9.17 -5.16
C GLN A 74 -17.39 -9.71 -6.59
N SER A 75 -18.53 -10.20 -7.07
CA SER A 75 -18.70 -10.69 -8.44
C SER A 75 -18.41 -9.60 -9.48
N VAL A 76 -18.99 -8.40 -9.30
CA VAL A 76 -18.73 -7.26 -10.21
C VAL A 76 -17.25 -6.86 -10.18
N LEU A 77 -16.65 -6.76 -8.99
CA LEU A 77 -15.23 -6.44 -8.87
C LEU A 77 -14.36 -7.50 -9.55
N ARG A 78 -14.61 -8.79 -9.32
CA ARG A 78 -13.83 -9.89 -9.87
C ARG A 78 -14.01 -10.02 -11.39
N ASP A 79 -15.25 -10.26 -11.82
CA ASP A 79 -15.54 -10.77 -13.16
C ASP A 79 -15.71 -9.67 -14.20
N ASN A 80 -16.19 -8.49 -13.80
CA ASN A 80 -16.43 -7.36 -14.71
C ASN A 80 -15.31 -6.31 -14.71
N ILE A 81 -14.49 -6.27 -13.66
CA ILE A 81 -13.43 -5.27 -13.52
C ILE A 81 -12.06 -5.92 -13.51
N VAL A 82 -11.71 -6.71 -12.49
CA VAL A 82 -10.33 -7.18 -12.31
C VAL A 82 -9.92 -8.16 -13.40
N HIS A 83 -10.74 -9.17 -13.72
CA HIS A 83 -10.42 -10.07 -14.82
C HIS A 83 -10.45 -9.37 -16.19
N VAL A 84 -11.34 -8.41 -16.39
CA VAL A 84 -11.36 -7.61 -17.64
C VAL A 84 -10.10 -6.74 -17.77
N LEU A 85 -9.64 -6.14 -16.67
CA LEU A 85 -8.41 -5.36 -16.60
C LEU A 85 -7.17 -6.22 -16.87
N ARG A 86 -7.15 -7.45 -16.36
CA ARG A 86 -6.04 -8.42 -16.50
C ARG A 86 -6.05 -9.20 -17.81
N ASP A 87 -7.07 -9.03 -18.64
CA ASP A 87 -7.10 -9.61 -19.99
C ASP A 87 -6.08 -8.90 -20.89
N GLU A 88 -4.89 -9.49 -21.08
CA GLU A 88 -3.78 -8.92 -21.87
C GLU A 88 -4.18 -8.46 -23.27
N LYS A 89 -5.24 -9.07 -23.85
CA LYS A 89 -5.74 -8.67 -25.17
C LYS A 89 -6.40 -7.29 -25.12
N SER A 90 -7.30 -7.07 -24.15
CA SER A 90 -8.05 -5.82 -24.04
C SER A 90 -7.38 -4.83 -23.10
N GLY A 91 -7.04 -5.24 -21.87
CA GLY A 91 -6.51 -4.39 -20.81
C GLY A 91 -7.38 -3.17 -20.52
N PHE A 92 -8.69 -3.25 -20.78
CA PHE A 92 -9.59 -2.10 -20.80
C PHE A 92 -10.92 -2.42 -20.14
N VAL A 93 -11.25 -1.67 -19.09
CA VAL A 93 -12.53 -1.76 -18.37
C VAL A 93 -13.39 -0.56 -18.71
N GLU A 94 -14.63 -0.83 -19.11
CA GLU A 94 -15.62 0.20 -19.43
C GLU A 94 -16.19 0.86 -18.17
N ARG A 95 -16.57 2.14 -18.30
CA ARG A 95 -17.16 2.95 -17.22
C ARG A 95 -18.39 2.32 -16.58
N ASP A 96 -19.17 1.57 -17.36
CA ASP A 96 -20.41 0.96 -16.89
C ASP A 96 -20.13 -0.14 -15.85
N ALA A 97 -19.00 -0.84 -15.95
CA ALA A 97 -18.60 -1.81 -14.93
C ALA A 97 -18.30 -1.11 -13.59
N VAL A 98 -17.61 0.03 -13.61
CA VAL A 98 -17.34 0.83 -12.41
C VAL A 98 -18.63 1.44 -11.85
N PHE A 99 -19.54 1.90 -12.71
CA PHE A 99 -20.84 2.38 -12.28
C PHE A 99 -21.64 1.27 -11.58
N GLN A 100 -21.69 0.06 -12.14
CA GLN A 100 -22.33 -1.08 -11.48
C GLN A 100 -21.64 -1.43 -10.16
N LEU A 101 -20.31 -1.34 -10.07
CA LEU A 101 -19.60 -1.49 -8.80
C LEU A 101 -20.05 -0.46 -7.76
N ARG A 102 -20.19 0.82 -8.14
CA ARG A 102 -20.69 1.89 -7.26
C ARG A 102 -22.13 1.64 -6.80
N VAL A 103 -22.97 1.05 -7.65
CA VAL A 103 -24.31 0.60 -7.27
C VAL A 103 -24.24 -0.49 -6.21
N ARG A 104 -23.43 -1.53 -6.43
CA ARG A 104 -23.26 -2.62 -5.46
C ARG A 104 -22.62 -2.16 -4.15
N LEU A 105 -21.66 -1.23 -4.20
CA LEU A 105 -21.07 -0.60 -3.01
C LEU A 105 -22.14 0.13 -2.19
N SER A 106 -23.01 0.88 -2.86
CA SER A 106 -24.10 1.59 -2.20
C SER A 106 -25.12 0.67 -1.55
N GLU A 107 -25.42 -0.48 -2.17
CA GLU A 107 -26.31 -1.50 -1.61
C GLU A 107 -25.67 -2.22 -0.41
N ALA A 108 -24.39 -2.59 -0.54
CA ALA A 108 -23.64 -3.31 0.49
C ALA A 108 -23.38 -2.48 1.75
N THR A 109 -23.06 -1.19 1.58
CA THR A 109 -22.72 -0.27 2.69
C THR A 109 -23.93 0.53 3.18
N GLN A 110 -25.06 0.47 2.48
CA GLN A 110 -26.23 1.35 2.66
C GLN A 110 -25.91 2.84 2.51
N ASP A 111 -24.75 3.20 1.96
CA ASP A 111 -24.35 4.57 1.69
C ASP A 111 -24.65 4.94 0.24
N ARG A 112 -25.64 5.82 0.02
CA ARG A 112 -26.04 6.30 -1.31
C ARG A 112 -24.98 7.16 -1.98
N THR A 113 -24.12 7.79 -1.19
CA THR A 113 -23.14 8.77 -1.70
C THR A 113 -22.08 8.12 -2.59
N PHE A 114 -21.85 6.80 -2.48
CA PHE A 114 -21.02 6.05 -3.42
C PHE A 114 -21.45 6.21 -4.88
N LYS A 115 -22.74 6.45 -5.19
CA LYS A 115 -23.23 6.64 -6.57
C LYS A 115 -23.18 8.10 -7.03
N GLU A 116 -23.12 9.05 -6.10
CA GLU A 116 -23.48 10.45 -6.36
C GLU A 116 -22.29 11.40 -6.30
N VAL A 117 -21.31 11.14 -5.43
CA VAL A 117 -20.20 12.07 -5.18
C VAL A 117 -18.83 11.39 -5.27
N GLU A 118 -17.80 12.21 -5.46
CA GLU A 118 -16.40 11.78 -5.32
C GLU A 118 -16.08 11.54 -3.84
N LYS A 119 -15.54 10.38 -3.51
CA LYS A 119 -15.14 10.03 -2.13
C LYS A 119 -13.62 9.99 -1.98
N ASP A 120 -13.17 9.90 -0.73
CA ASP A 120 -11.78 9.57 -0.43
C ASP A 120 -11.50 8.07 -0.69
N PRO A 121 -10.35 7.68 -1.27
CA PRO A 121 -9.96 6.29 -1.43
C PRO A 121 -10.01 5.48 -0.12
N SER A 122 -9.76 6.12 1.03
CA SER A 122 -9.84 5.46 2.34
C SER A 122 -11.24 4.93 2.63
N GLU A 123 -12.29 5.64 2.20
CA GLU A 123 -13.69 5.19 2.38
C GLU A 123 -13.96 3.92 1.57
N PHE A 124 -13.43 3.84 0.35
CA PHE A 124 -13.53 2.64 -0.48
C PHE A 124 -12.68 1.49 0.07
N LEU A 125 -11.46 1.77 0.52
CA LEU A 125 -10.54 0.78 1.08
C LEU A 125 -11.08 0.17 2.39
N ARG A 126 -11.77 0.95 3.23
CA ARG A 126 -12.42 0.47 4.46
C ARG A 126 -13.52 -0.57 4.18
N VAL A 127 -14.22 -0.48 3.05
CA VAL A 127 -15.18 -1.53 2.64
C VAL A 127 -14.46 -2.87 2.45
N PHE A 128 -13.22 -2.86 1.95
CA PHE A 128 -12.42 -4.08 1.91
C PHE A 128 -12.00 -4.54 3.32
N GLU A 129 -11.57 -3.65 4.21
CA GLU A 129 -11.28 -4.07 5.60
C GLU A 129 -12.48 -4.79 6.24
N GLU A 130 -13.70 -4.29 6.02
CA GLU A 130 -14.95 -4.91 6.47
C GLU A 130 -15.24 -6.25 5.77
N LEU A 131 -15.12 -6.31 4.44
CA LEU A 131 -15.35 -7.53 3.65
C LEU A 131 -14.42 -8.67 4.09
N PHE A 132 -13.14 -8.35 4.27
CA PHE A 132 -12.10 -9.33 4.51
C PHE A 132 -11.95 -9.74 5.95
N LYS A 133 -12.56 -8.97 6.85
CA LYS A 133 -12.26 -9.06 8.28
C LYS A 133 -10.73 -9.14 8.47
N TYR A 134 -9.99 -8.33 7.71
CA TYR A 134 -8.54 -8.28 7.81
C TYR A 134 -8.24 -8.07 9.29
N ALA A 135 -7.61 -9.06 9.93
CA ALA A 135 -7.28 -8.92 11.33
C ALA A 135 -6.37 -7.70 11.42
N PRO A 136 -6.72 -6.67 12.21
CA PRO A 136 -5.86 -5.52 12.30
C PRO A 136 -4.50 -5.98 12.83
N ILE A 137 -3.45 -5.29 12.39
CA ILE A 137 -2.09 -5.57 12.83
C ILE A 137 -2.05 -5.33 14.34
N LYS A 138 -1.93 -6.42 15.09
CA LYS A 138 -1.83 -6.34 16.55
C LYS A 138 -0.59 -5.51 16.89
N THR A 139 -0.69 -4.66 17.90
CA THR A 139 0.51 -4.05 18.51
C THR A 139 0.75 -4.63 19.88
N ILE A 140 2.00 -4.53 20.33
CA ILE A 140 2.37 -4.88 21.70
C ILE A 140 2.99 -3.65 22.36
N PRO A 141 2.56 -3.26 23.58
CA PRO A 141 3.20 -2.22 24.37
C PRO A 141 4.70 -2.49 24.58
N ARG A 142 5.49 -1.41 24.66
CA ARG A 142 6.94 -1.50 24.93
C ARG A 142 7.22 -1.96 26.37
N GLY A 143 8.17 -2.87 26.54
CA GLY A 143 8.71 -3.26 27.86
C GLY A 143 7.77 -4.07 28.76
N GLN A 144 6.59 -4.45 28.28
CA GLN A 144 5.60 -5.19 29.05
C GLN A 144 5.54 -6.67 28.65
N VAL A 145 5.00 -7.49 29.54
CA VAL A 145 4.60 -8.86 29.20
C VAL A 145 3.30 -8.74 28.38
N PRO A 146 3.24 -9.24 27.14
CA PRO A 146 2.01 -9.24 26.36
C PRO A 146 0.94 -10.00 27.15
N LYS A 147 -0.14 -9.32 27.52
CA LYS A 147 -1.30 -9.95 28.16
C LYS A 147 -2.32 -10.29 27.08
N PRO A 148 -3.00 -11.45 27.17
CA PRO A 148 -3.97 -11.88 26.15
C PRO A 148 -5.14 -10.91 25.94
N ASP A 149 -5.57 -10.23 27.02
CA ASP A 149 -6.86 -9.51 27.08
C ASP A 149 -6.77 -8.03 27.47
N GLU A 150 -5.57 -7.48 27.72
CA GLU A 150 -5.46 -6.02 27.88
C GLU A 150 -5.45 -5.37 26.50
N SER A 151 -6.25 -4.31 26.35
CA SER A 151 -6.48 -3.53 25.13
C SER A 151 -5.19 -3.27 24.32
N ASN A 152 -4.84 -4.22 23.47
CA ASN A 152 -3.78 -4.05 22.50
C ASN A 152 -4.28 -3.00 21.51
N VAL A 153 -3.54 -1.90 21.34
CA VAL A 153 -3.84 -0.95 20.28
C VAL A 153 -3.76 -1.72 18.96
N THR A 154 -4.81 -1.69 18.16
CA THR A 154 -4.83 -2.35 16.86
C THR A 154 -4.47 -1.33 15.78
N ILE A 155 -3.54 -1.70 14.90
CA ILE A 155 -3.15 -0.89 13.76
C ILE A 155 -3.85 -1.42 12.51
N ASN A 156 -4.63 -0.58 11.84
CA ASN A 156 -5.26 -0.95 10.59
C ASN A 156 -4.21 -1.11 9.49
N ILE A 157 -4.50 -1.95 8.49
CA ILE A 157 -3.60 -2.14 7.35
C ILE A 157 -3.55 -0.87 6.49
N ILE A 158 -4.59 -0.04 6.56
CA ILE A 158 -4.58 1.35 6.12
C ILE A 158 -4.13 2.22 7.29
N TRP A 159 -2.90 2.74 7.19
CA TRP A 159 -2.30 3.58 8.22
C TRP A 159 -2.38 5.05 7.83
N GLU A 160 -3.36 5.75 8.40
CA GLU A 160 -3.47 7.21 8.32
C GLU A 160 -2.40 7.84 9.22
N MET A 161 -1.31 8.31 8.59
CA MET A 161 -0.19 8.86 9.35
C MET A 161 -0.52 10.23 9.90
N PHE A 162 -0.01 10.47 11.10
CA PHE A 162 -0.02 11.76 11.76
C PHE A 162 1.42 12.18 12.06
N ASP A 163 1.70 13.47 11.92
CA ASP A 163 2.96 14.06 12.33
C ASP A 163 2.66 15.37 13.07
N ALA A 164 2.90 15.40 14.38
CA ALA A 164 2.63 16.55 15.24
C ALA A 164 3.60 17.71 14.97
N ASN A 165 4.78 17.40 14.48
CA ASN A 165 5.86 18.36 14.26
C ASN A 165 6.48 18.09 12.89
N PRO A 166 5.74 18.40 11.79
CA PRO A 166 6.34 18.33 10.47
C PRO A 166 7.55 19.25 10.49
N GLN A 167 8.74 18.66 10.42
CA GLN A 167 9.97 19.45 10.40
C GLN A 167 9.89 20.42 9.21
N ASN A 168 10.49 21.61 9.32
CA ASN A 168 10.60 22.58 8.21
C ASN A 168 11.56 22.09 7.10
N LEU A 169 11.50 20.80 6.77
CA LEU A 169 12.24 20.17 5.69
C LEU A 169 11.50 20.37 4.38
N LEU A 170 12.28 20.60 3.31
CA LEU A 170 11.73 20.71 1.97
C LEU A 170 11.10 19.39 1.50
N SER A 171 11.71 18.27 1.89
CA SER A 171 11.30 16.91 1.55
C SER A 171 11.55 15.95 2.70
N THR A 172 10.79 14.87 2.76
CA THR A 172 11.02 13.75 3.69
C THR A 172 10.67 12.42 3.02
N SER A 173 11.15 11.31 3.55
CA SER A 173 10.77 9.97 3.07
C SER A 173 9.46 9.51 3.72
N ILE A 174 8.65 8.72 3.02
CA ILE A 174 7.42 8.17 3.59
C ILE A 174 7.73 7.19 4.73
N ALA A 175 8.87 6.48 4.67
CA ALA A 175 9.35 5.63 5.75
C ALA A 175 9.70 6.43 7.02
N SER A 176 10.23 7.65 6.88
CA SER A 176 10.50 8.54 8.01
C SER A 176 9.19 9.02 8.65
N ILE A 177 8.20 9.45 7.84
CA ILE A 177 6.88 9.85 8.34
C ILE A 177 6.23 8.67 9.08
N PHE A 178 6.31 7.47 8.52
CA PHE A 178 5.77 6.27 9.14
C PHE A 178 6.41 5.97 10.50
N ARG A 179 7.74 6.03 10.59
CA ARG A 179 8.46 5.84 11.87
C ARG A 179 8.08 6.89 12.91
N ASN A 180 7.98 8.16 12.51
CA ASN A 180 7.57 9.24 13.41
C ASN A 180 6.15 8.98 13.93
N SER A 181 5.21 8.69 13.02
CA SER A 181 3.82 8.39 13.37
C SER A 181 3.69 7.20 14.33
N LEU A 182 4.49 6.14 14.16
CA LEU A 182 4.52 5.01 15.10
C LEU A 182 5.18 5.36 16.45
N SER A 183 6.16 6.26 16.46
CA SER A 183 6.89 6.62 17.68
C SER A 183 6.03 7.37 18.71
N GLU A 184 4.98 8.07 18.23
CA GLU A 184 3.97 8.72 19.07
C GLU A 184 3.06 7.71 19.80
N ILE A 185 3.08 6.44 19.38
CA ILE A 185 2.29 5.37 19.98
C ILE A 185 3.21 4.57 20.93
N PRO A 186 2.81 4.33 22.20
CA PRO A 186 3.60 3.54 23.15
C PRO A 186 3.58 2.02 22.85
N ALA A 187 3.40 1.63 21.59
CA ALA A 187 3.33 0.27 21.11
C ALA A 187 4.09 0.12 19.77
N LYS A 188 4.35 -1.12 19.36
CA LYS A 188 5.02 -1.46 18.10
C LYS A 188 4.30 -2.67 17.48
N LEU A 189 4.48 -2.91 16.19
CA LEU A 189 3.80 -3.99 15.48
C LEU A 189 4.16 -5.36 16.09
N ALA A 190 3.16 -6.17 16.39
CA ALA A 190 3.33 -7.52 16.91
C ALA A 190 3.83 -8.49 15.84
N THR A 191 3.38 -8.28 14.60
CA THR A 191 3.66 -9.13 13.45
C THR A 191 4.06 -8.29 12.25
N VAL A 192 4.75 -8.92 11.30
CA VAL A 192 5.07 -8.29 10.02
C VAL A 192 3.83 -8.38 9.13
N PRO A 193 3.28 -7.25 8.66
CA PRO A 193 2.11 -7.31 7.81
C PRO A 193 2.49 -7.82 6.41
N PRO A 194 1.59 -8.57 5.74
CA PRO A 194 1.79 -9.02 4.37
C PRO A 194 1.67 -7.87 3.37
N PHE A 195 0.95 -6.81 3.73
CA PHE A 195 0.92 -5.55 3.00
C PHE A 195 0.55 -4.40 3.94
N LEU A 196 0.84 -3.18 3.52
CA LEU A 196 0.56 -1.97 4.28
C LEU A 196 0.25 -0.83 3.30
N ILE A 197 -0.82 -0.09 3.56
CA ILE A 197 -1.17 1.11 2.81
C ILE A 197 -0.92 2.30 3.72
N LEU A 198 0.11 3.09 3.39
CA LEU A 198 0.43 4.30 4.14
C LEU A 198 -0.28 5.50 3.52
N VAL A 199 -1.10 6.20 4.30
CA VAL A 199 -1.77 7.42 3.87
C VAL A 199 -1.00 8.63 4.40
N ALA A 200 -0.48 9.46 3.48
CA ALA A 200 0.29 10.63 3.86
C ALA A 200 -0.55 11.66 4.63
N PRO A 201 0.03 12.35 5.63
CA PRO A 201 -0.69 13.29 6.48
C PRO A 201 -1.16 14.51 5.67
N ARG A 202 -2.47 14.68 5.57
CA ARG A 202 -3.14 15.82 4.94
C ARG A 202 -4.19 16.38 5.88
N HIS A 203 -4.23 17.70 6.04
CA HIS A 203 -5.24 18.37 6.88
C HIS A 203 -6.56 18.54 6.10
N GLN A 204 -6.47 18.69 4.77
CA GLN A 204 -7.56 18.70 3.79
C GLN A 204 -7.05 18.14 2.44
N ARG A 205 -7.92 17.85 1.45
CA ARG A 205 -7.49 17.32 0.13
C ARG A 205 -6.34 18.11 -0.52
N SER A 206 -6.35 19.44 -0.38
CA SER A 206 -5.36 20.37 -0.91
C SER A 206 -4.25 20.78 0.08
N GLU A 207 -4.46 20.58 1.39
CA GLU A 207 -3.55 21.02 2.45
C GLU A 207 -2.66 19.86 2.92
N ARG A 208 -1.46 19.82 2.33
CA ARG A 208 -0.45 18.81 2.62
C ARG A 208 0.45 19.26 3.77
N SER A 209 0.75 18.34 4.68
CA SER A 209 1.68 18.61 5.78
C SER A 209 3.13 18.66 5.31
N TYR A 210 3.43 17.98 4.20
CA TYR A 210 4.74 17.93 3.57
C TYR A 210 4.70 18.48 2.16
N ARG A 211 5.74 19.22 1.79
CA ARG A 211 5.85 19.77 0.43
C ARG A 211 6.20 18.70 -0.60
N TYR A 212 7.18 17.86 -0.26
CA TYR A 212 7.59 16.72 -1.05
C TYR A 212 7.78 15.48 -0.17
N ILE A 213 7.28 14.35 -0.65
CA ILE A 213 7.41 13.04 0.00
C ILE A 213 8.13 12.13 -0.98
N ILE A 214 9.22 11.51 -0.54
CA ILE A 214 9.96 10.50 -1.29
C ILE A 214 9.29 9.15 -1.03
N PRO A 215 8.77 8.45 -2.06
CA PRO A 215 8.29 7.08 -1.92
C PRO A 215 9.48 6.12 -1.81
N ASP A 216 9.82 5.70 -0.59
CA ASP A 216 10.84 4.68 -0.36
C ASP A 216 10.52 3.40 -1.16
N ARG A 217 11.46 2.90 -1.95
CA ARG A 217 11.25 1.64 -2.68
C ARG A 217 11.07 0.46 -1.74
N GLN A 218 11.71 0.52 -0.57
CA GLN A 218 11.66 -0.50 0.45
C GLN A 218 11.60 0.13 1.84
N ILE A 219 10.63 -0.29 2.66
CA ILE A 219 10.61 -0.01 4.09
C ILE A 219 11.17 -1.21 4.82
N THR A 220 12.29 -1.00 5.53
CA THR A 220 12.85 -2.02 6.41
C THR A 220 12.12 -1.97 7.75
N LEU A 221 11.56 -3.10 8.16
CA LEU A 221 10.87 -3.27 9.43
C LEU A 221 11.88 -3.65 10.52
N ASP A 222 12.48 -2.65 11.14
CA ASP A 222 13.51 -2.81 12.17
C ASP A 222 12.91 -2.92 13.59
N HIS A 223 13.80 -2.90 14.60
CA HIS A 223 13.40 -3.02 16.00
C HIS A 223 12.55 -1.84 16.49
N ASP A 224 12.54 -0.69 15.81
CA ASP A 224 11.72 0.47 16.18
C ASP A 224 10.28 0.34 15.68
N ILE A 225 10.04 -0.50 14.67
CA ILE A 225 8.73 -0.73 14.08
C ILE A 225 8.09 -2.03 14.61
N VAL A 226 8.86 -3.12 14.73
CA VAL A 226 8.35 -4.47 15.09
C VAL A 226 8.85 -4.91 16.46
N GLN A 227 7.98 -5.60 17.22
CA GLN A 227 8.30 -6.17 18.52
C GLN A 227 8.95 -7.53 18.40
N VAL A 228 10.01 -7.73 19.19
CA VAL A 228 10.56 -9.06 19.46
C VAL A 228 10.19 -9.44 20.89
N VAL A 229 9.57 -10.62 21.04
CA VAL A 229 9.17 -11.17 22.34
C VAL A 229 10.19 -12.20 22.78
N CYS A 230 10.73 -12.05 23.99
CA CYS A 230 11.59 -13.06 24.57
C CYS A 230 10.78 -14.32 24.93
N SER A 231 11.12 -15.45 24.35
CA SER A 231 10.51 -16.77 24.58
C SER A 231 10.62 -17.29 26.01
N LYS A 232 11.47 -16.70 26.86
CA LYS A 232 11.73 -17.18 28.23
C LYS A 232 11.07 -16.32 29.31
N CYS A 233 11.23 -15.01 29.24
CA CYS A 233 10.63 -14.09 30.22
C CYS A 233 9.37 -13.38 29.71
N ASN A 234 8.98 -13.62 28.45
CA ASN A 234 7.83 -13.02 27.77
C ASN A 234 7.83 -11.49 27.71
N ARG A 235 8.94 -10.79 27.99
CA ARG A 235 9.01 -9.33 27.88
C ARG A 235 9.44 -8.91 26.47
N THR A 236 8.93 -7.77 26.00
CA THR A 236 9.16 -7.24 24.64
C THR A 236 10.31 -6.24 24.59
N ASN A 237 11.23 -6.38 23.61
CA ASN A 237 12.34 -5.44 23.37
C ASN A 237 13.08 -4.98 24.67
N HIS A 238 13.11 -5.84 25.70
CA HIS A 238 13.40 -5.46 27.09
C HIS A 238 14.83 -5.77 27.53
N ASP A 239 15.72 -6.03 26.56
CA ASP A 239 17.11 -6.27 26.91
C ASP A 239 17.65 -5.07 27.70
N PRO A 240 18.18 -5.30 28.92
CA PRO A 240 18.57 -4.23 29.82
C PRO A 240 19.79 -3.45 29.34
N VAL A 241 20.56 -3.99 28.37
CA VAL A 241 21.75 -3.37 27.80
C VAL A 241 21.41 -2.70 26.47
N MET A 242 20.78 -3.43 25.54
CA MET A 242 20.41 -2.92 24.21
C MET A 242 19.15 -3.61 23.69
N PRO A 243 18.01 -2.91 23.53
CA PRO A 243 16.74 -3.46 23.01
C PRO A 243 16.81 -4.20 21.66
N SER A 244 17.90 -4.03 20.90
CA SER A 244 18.17 -4.71 19.62
C SER A 244 18.93 -6.04 19.75
N ASP A 245 19.36 -6.42 20.95
CA ASP A 245 20.20 -7.60 21.21
C ASP A 245 19.37 -8.82 21.59
N PHE A 246 18.53 -9.26 20.64
CA PHE A 246 17.86 -10.55 20.71
C PHE A 246 18.63 -11.59 19.89
N PHE A 247 18.54 -12.86 20.30
CA PHE A 247 19.28 -13.96 19.71
C PHE A 247 18.41 -15.18 19.46
N TYR A 248 18.72 -15.90 18.38
CA TYR A 248 18.31 -17.27 18.15
C TYR A 248 19.43 -18.22 18.60
N CYS A 249 19.05 -19.34 19.20
CA CYS A 249 19.97 -20.43 19.53
C CYS A 249 19.50 -21.71 18.81
N ASN A 250 20.28 -22.19 17.84
CA ASN A 250 19.90 -23.30 16.95
C ASN A 250 19.50 -24.61 17.67
N LYS A 251 20.00 -24.84 18.90
CA LYS A 251 19.69 -26.03 19.70
C LYS A 251 18.56 -25.82 20.70
N CYS A 252 18.41 -24.60 21.24
CA CYS A 252 17.39 -24.31 22.25
C CYS A 252 16.05 -23.90 21.64
N GLN A 253 16.05 -23.55 20.35
CA GLN A 253 14.88 -23.20 19.57
C GLN A 253 15.04 -23.87 18.20
N PRO A 254 14.30 -24.95 17.92
CA PRO A 254 14.36 -25.62 16.61
C PRO A 254 14.07 -24.61 15.50
N GLN A 255 14.77 -24.75 14.37
CA GLN A 255 14.72 -23.89 13.18
C GLN A 255 13.32 -23.73 12.55
N GLU A 256 12.27 -24.37 13.07
CA GLU A 256 10.90 -24.32 12.55
C GLU A 256 10.26 -22.91 12.61
N LEU A 257 10.90 -21.92 13.24
CA LEU A 257 10.49 -20.51 13.21
C LEU A 257 11.10 -19.69 12.06
N THR A 258 11.79 -20.33 11.10
CA THR A 258 12.47 -19.64 9.98
C THR A 258 11.68 -19.63 8.65
N THR A 259 10.42 -20.06 8.61
CA THR A 259 9.56 -20.04 7.40
C THR A 259 8.08 -19.77 7.72
N PRO A 260 7.33 -19.23 6.75
CA PRO A 260 6.86 -17.85 6.76
C PRO A 260 5.96 -17.52 7.96
N LEU A 261 6.15 -16.33 8.51
CA LEU A 261 5.27 -15.74 9.52
C LEU A 261 3.83 -15.83 9.00
N SER A 262 2.98 -16.61 9.66
CA SER A 262 1.55 -16.36 9.56
C SER A 262 1.30 -14.93 10.05
N THR A 263 0.23 -14.30 9.59
CA THR A 263 -0.19 -12.94 10.01
C THR A 263 -0.33 -12.78 11.53
N ASP A 264 -0.42 -13.91 12.26
CA ASP A 264 -0.53 -14.00 13.72
C ASP A 264 0.77 -14.36 14.46
N ALA A 265 1.87 -14.68 13.77
CA ALA A 265 3.10 -15.15 14.40
C ALA A 265 3.96 -13.97 14.87
N VAL A 266 3.96 -13.72 16.19
CA VAL A 266 4.89 -12.78 16.82
C VAL A 266 6.33 -13.30 16.73
N ILE A 267 7.28 -12.40 16.47
CA ILE A 267 8.71 -12.76 16.41
C ILE A 267 9.20 -13.15 17.81
N LYS A 268 9.48 -14.44 18.01
CA LYS A 268 9.99 -14.99 19.28
C LYS A 268 11.48 -15.28 19.21
N ALA A 269 12.24 -14.70 20.13
CA ALA A 269 13.69 -14.92 20.26
C ALA A 269 14.10 -14.96 21.75
N GLN A 270 15.36 -14.82 22.09
CA GLN A 270 15.86 -14.75 23.48
C GLN A 270 16.61 -13.44 23.70
N CYS A 271 16.34 -12.72 24.80
CA CYS A 271 17.18 -11.57 25.19
C CYS A 271 18.54 -12.06 25.70
N ALA A 272 19.55 -11.18 25.70
CA ALA A 272 20.91 -11.53 26.08
C ALA A 272 20.97 -12.12 27.50
N GLU A 273 20.23 -11.53 28.44
CA GLU A 273 20.20 -11.99 29.84
C GLU A 273 19.62 -13.42 29.98
N CYS A 274 18.47 -13.69 29.34
CA CYS A 274 17.86 -15.02 29.38
C CYS A 274 18.71 -16.07 28.68
N LEU A 275 19.34 -15.70 27.55
CA LEU A 275 20.29 -16.56 26.86
C LEU A 275 21.49 -16.87 27.78
N HIS A 276 22.12 -15.84 28.35
CA HIS A 276 23.27 -16.02 29.23
C HIS A 276 22.94 -16.89 30.44
N LYS A 277 21.80 -16.66 31.12
CA LYS A 277 21.37 -17.49 32.26
C LYS A 277 21.16 -18.97 31.89
N MET A 278 20.63 -19.26 30.71
CA MET A 278 20.48 -20.65 30.26
C MET A 278 21.83 -21.31 29.93
N HIS A 279 22.78 -20.52 29.41
CA HIS A 279 24.07 -21.03 28.95
C HIS A 279 25.20 -20.93 30.00
N ALA A 280 25.01 -20.21 31.10
CA ALA A 280 26.00 -20.00 32.16
C ALA A 280 26.45 -21.29 32.87
N ASN A 281 25.64 -22.36 32.82
CA ASN A 281 25.93 -23.65 33.47
C ASN A 281 26.48 -24.72 32.51
N LEU A 282 26.75 -24.39 31.24
CA LEU A 282 27.15 -25.36 30.21
C LEU A 282 28.65 -25.17 29.87
N SER A 283 29.55 -25.51 30.78
CA SER A 283 30.98 -25.17 30.64
C SER A 283 31.78 -25.95 29.58
N SER A 284 31.20 -26.90 28.83
CA SER A 284 31.94 -27.70 27.85
C SER A 284 31.22 -28.05 26.53
N GLU A 285 29.96 -27.65 26.33
CA GLU A 285 29.20 -27.98 25.09
C GLU A 285 28.88 -26.75 24.22
N ILE A 286 29.33 -25.55 24.61
CA ILE A 286 28.95 -24.25 24.01
C ILE A 286 29.45 -24.05 22.58
N GLU A 287 30.56 -24.66 22.15
CA GLU A 287 31.03 -24.55 20.75
C GLU A 287 29.98 -25.04 19.72
N ASN A 288 29.02 -25.86 20.15
CA ASN A 288 27.95 -26.37 19.30
C ASN A 288 26.62 -25.59 19.38
N HIS A 289 26.51 -24.55 20.22
CA HIS A 289 25.29 -23.73 20.36
C HIS A 289 25.41 -22.45 19.53
N CYS A 290 25.54 -22.58 18.21
CA CYS A 290 25.60 -21.44 17.27
C CYS A 290 24.47 -20.42 17.55
N THR A 291 24.80 -19.32 18.25
CA THR A 291 23.89 -18.22 18.51
C THR A 291 23.97 -17.22 17.37
N LYS A 292 22.82 -16.70 16.95
CA LYS A 292 22.74 -15.68 15.89
C LYS A 292 21.90 -14.52 16.38
N LYS A 293 22.41 -13.30 16.25
CA LYS A 293 21.63 -12.09 16.54
C LYS A 293 20.41 -12.04 15.61
N VAL A 294 19.28 -11.60 16.14
CA VAL A 294 18.06 -11.36 15.36
C VAL A 294 18.32 -10.19 14.43
N GLU A 295 18.20 -10.43 13.13
CA GLU A 295 18.37 -9.40 12.09
C GLU A 295 17.01 -9.08 11.46
N LEU A 296 16.29 -8.12 12.03
CA LEU A 296 15.01 -7.68 11.45
C LEU A 296 15.16 -6.97 10.09
N LYS A 297 16.39 -6.61 9.69
CA LYS A 297 16.71 -6.02 8.38
C LYS A 297 16.28 -6.87 7.17
N LYS A 298 15.91 -8.14 7.40
CA LYS A 298 15.39 -9.06 6.38
C LYS A 298 13.89 -8.90 6.13
N HIS A 299 13.14 -8.30 7.06
CA HIS A 299 11.72 -8.00 6.87
C HIS A 299 11.59 -6.66 6.18
N LYS A 300 11.23 -6.71 4.90
CA LYS A 300 11.09 -5.53 4.04
C LYS A 300 9.72 -5.52 3.39
N LEU A 301 9.13 -4.34 3.34
CA LEU A 301 7.96 -4.09 2.50
C LEU A 301 8.42 -3.36 1.24
N ASN A 302 7.97 -3.80 0.08
CA ASN A 302 8.34 -3.25 -1.21
C ASN A 302 7.20 -2.39 -1.74
N LEU A 303 7.53 -1.18 -2.18
CA LEU A 303 6.57 -0.31 -2.84
C LEU A 303 6.14 -0.93 -4.18
N PHE A 304 4.84 -1.03 -4.41
CA PHE A 304 4.29 -1.47 -5.70
C PHE A 304 3.29 -0.49 -6.30
N ALA A 305 2.75 0.46 -5.53
CA ALA A 305 1.91 1.51 -6.10
C ALA A 305 1.95 2.82 -5.29
N VAL A 306 1.77 3.95 -5.97
CA VAL A 306 1.57 5.27 -5.37
C VAL A 306 0.33 5.92 -6.00
N LEU A 307 -0.69 6.17 -5.19
CA LEU A 307 -1.88 6.92 -5.58
C LEU A 307 -1.68 8.40 -5.27
N CYS A 308 -1.86 9.25 -6.28
CA CYS A 308 -1.56 10.68 -6.21
C CYS A 308 -2.82 11.51 -6.44
N ILE A 309 -2.97 12.61 -5.68
CA ILE A 309 -4.04 13.61 -5.86
C ILE A 309 -3.50 15.03 -5.69
N GLU A 310 -3.79 15.88 -6.70
CA GLU A 310 -3.44 17.31 -6.64
C GLU A 310 -4.50 18.07 -5.86
N THR A 311 -5.72 18.01 -6.37
CA THR A 311 -6.89 18.75 -5.88
C THR A 311 -8.12 17.84 -5.81
N CYS A 312 -8.54 17.28 -6.96
CA CYS A 312 -9.75 16.45 -7.10
C CYS A 312 -9.61 15.35 -8.18
N HIS A 313 -8.39 15.06 -8.64
CA HIS A 313 -8.16 14.04 -9.65
C HIS A 313 -7.08 13.07 -9.19
N TYR A 314 -7.46 11.80 -9.08
CA TYR A 314 -6.58 10.71 -8.69
C TYR A 314 -5.91 10.10 -9.91
N VAL A 315 -4.60 9.91 -9.82
CA VAL A 315 -3.78 9.18 -10.79
C VAL A 315 -2.88 8.20 -10.06
N ALA A 316 -2.40 7.17 -10.74
CA ALA A 316 -1.63 6.10 -10.11
C ALA A 316 -0.27 5.91 -10.77
N PHE A 317 0.75 5.63 -9.96
CA PHE A 317 2.00 5.00 -10.39
C PHE A 317 1.99 3.56 -9.90
N VAL A 318 2.16 2.59 -10.79
CA VAL A 318 2.11 1.16 -10.42
C VAL A 318 3.31 0.43 -10.98
N LYS A 319 3.92 -0.41 -10.15
CA LYS A 319 5.03 -1.28 -10.51
C LYS A 319 4.50 -2.51 -11.21
N CYS A 320 4.99 -2.78 -12.41
CA CYS A 320 4.73 -4.04 -13.09
C CYS A 320 5.53 -5.16 -12.43
N GLN A 321 4.85 -6.23 -12.02
CA GLN A 321 5.52 -7.42 -11.49
C GLN A 321 6.04 -8.28 -12.64
N ASN A 322 7.16 -7.87 -13.24
CA ASN A 322 7.85 -8.72 -14.20
C ASN A 322 8.90 -9.57 -13.48
N ARG A 323 8.59 -10.86 -13.27
CA ARG A 323 9.50 -11.81 -12.60
C ARG A 323 10.75 -12.15 -13.43
N ASN A 324 10.74 -11.83 -14.73
CA ASN A 324 11.75 -12.24 -15.70
C ASN A 324 12.69 -11.10 -16.13
N ILE A 325 12.44 -9.85 -15.72
CA ILE A 325 13.27 -8.68 -16.05
C ILE A 325 13.96 -8.16 -14.79
N GLN A 326 15.28 -7.94 -14.86
CA GLN A 326 16.08 -7.44 -13.72
C GLN A 326 15.72 -6.01 -13.30
N LYS A 327 15.16 -5.20 -14.21
CA LYS A 327 14.77 -3.82 -13.95
C LYS A 327 13.27 -3.72 -13.70
N SER A 328 12.89 -2.97 -12.67
CA SER A 328 11.48 -2.69 -12.36
C SER A 328 10.88 -1.79 -13.45
N THR A 329 9.77 -2.20 -14.05
CA THR A 329 8.99 -1.35 -14.96
C THR A 329 7.89 -0.67 -14.16
N TRP A 330 7.72 0.63 -14.35
CA TRP A 330 6.67 1.43 -13.73
C TRP A 330 5.75 2.00 -14.80
N VAL A 331 4.46 2.08 -14.50
CA VAL A 331 3.45 2.72 -15.36
C VAL A 331 2.73 3.83 -14.62
N PHE A 332 2.32 4.84 -15.36
CA PHE A 332 1.44 5.91 -14.94
C PHE A 332 0.04 5.64 -15.51
N PHE A 333 -0.97 5.75 -14.68
CA PHE A 333 -2.37 5.55 -15.06
C PHE A 333 -3.22 6.78 -14.72
N ASP A 334 -4.00 7.22 -15.70
CA ASP A 334 -4.99 8.28 -15.59
C ASP A 334 -6.31 7.81 -16.23
N SER A 335 -7.38 7.72 -15.42
CA SER A 335 -8.69 7.23 -15.88
C SER A 335 -9.46 8.23 -16.76
N MET A 336 -9.03 9.50 -16.78
CA MET A 336 -9.70 10.60 -17.48
C MET A 336 -8.70 11.45 -18.28
N SER A 337 -7.66 10.81 -18.85
CA SER A 337 -6.55 11.49 -19.54
C SER A 337 -6.99 12.33 -20.75
N ASP A 338 -8.07 11.95 -21.42
CA ASP A 338 -8.59 12.62 -22.61
C ASP A 338 -10.10 12.36 -22.76
N ARG A 339 -10.78 12.99 -23.74
CA ARG A 339 -12.21 12.81 -24.01
C ARG A 339 -12.50 12.65 -25.50
N ILE A 340 -13.41 11.72 -25.83
CA ILE A 340 -14.06 11.66 -27.16
C ILE A 340 -15.32 12.53 -27.10
N ASN A 341 -15.40 13.49 -28.03
CA ASN A 341 -16.56 14.38 -28.22
C ASN A 341 -17.02 15.09 -26.93
N ASP A 342 -16.11 15.40 -26.00
CA ASP A 342 -16.38 15.97 -24.67
C ASP A 342 -17.30 15.14 -23.74
N GLU A 343 -17.75 13.96 -24.16
CA GLU A 343 -18.69 13.11 -23.43
C GLU A 343 -18.02 11.87 -22.84
N GLN A 344 -17.08 11.26 -23.58
CA GLN A 344 -16.53 9.96 -23.22
C GLN A 344 -15.05 10.07 -22.81
N ASN A 345 -14.76 10.05 -21.50
CA ASN A 345 -13.38 9.94 -21.02
C ASN A 345 -12.64 8.71 -21.59
N ILE A 346 -11.37 8.92 -21.91
CA ILE A 346 -10.41 7.94 -22.43
C ILE A 346 -9.31 7.76 -21.38
N PRO A 347 -9.12 6.55 -20.84
CA PRO A 347 -8.02 6.29 -19.94
C PRO A 347 -6.70 6.12 -20.72
N LEU A 348 -5.60 6.41 -20.03
CA LEU A 348 -4.24 6.28 -20.54
C LEU A 348 -3.39 5.51 -19.54
N VAL A 349 -2.63 4.54 -20.04
CA VAL A 349 -1.54 3.90 -19.30
C VAL A 349 -0.25 4.14 -20.06
N ASP A 350 0.71 4.82 -19.43
CA ASP A 350 2.00 5.14 -20.05
C ASP A 350 3.16 4.62 -19.22
N GLU A 351 4.25 4.24 -19.87
CA GLU A 351 5.46 3.80 -19.18
C GLU A 351 6.16 5.00 -18.49
N VAL A 352 6.78 4.71 -17.35
CA VAL A 352 7.58 5.64 -16.55
C VAL A 352 9.00 5.08 -16.40
N PRO A 353 9.83 5.11 -17.46
CA PRO A 353 11.14 4.45 -17.48
C PRO A 353 12.15 5.08 -16.52
N ASN A 354 11.89 6.33 -16.11
CA ASN A 354 12.74 7.13 -15.24
C ASN A 354 12.35 7.05 -13.76
N PHE A 355 11.32 6.27 -13.38
CA PHE A 355 10.82 6.23 -12.00
C PHE A 355 11.94 5.97 -10.99
N ASP A 356 12.70 4.88 -11.15
CA ASP A 356 13.77 4.53 -10.23
C ASP A 356 14.86 5.61 -10.16
N ARG A 357 15.22 6.18 -11.31
CA ARG A 357 16.21 7.26 -11.38
C ARG A 357 15.74 8.50 -10.60
N TRP A 358 14.46 8.86 -10.68
CA TRP A 358 13.94 9.99 -9.93
C TRP A 358 14.00 9.76 -8.43
N ILE A 359 13.75 8.53 -7.98
CA ILE A 359 13.90 8.18 -6.56
C ILE A 359 15.37 8.30 -6.13
N ASP A 360 16.33 7.82 -6.94
CA ASP A 360 17.77 7.97 -6.65
C ASP A 360 18.18 9.44 -6.52
N GLU A 361 17.75 10.28 -7.46
CA GLU A 361 18.01 11.73 -7.45
C GLU A 361 17.35 12.43 -6.25
N ALA A 362 16.20 11.95 -5.80
CA ALA A 362 15.47 12.49 -4.66
C ALA A 362 16.07 12.07 -3.30
N GLU A 363 16.61 10.85 -3.21
CA GLU A 363 17.30 10.32 -2.03
C GLU A 363 18.70 10.95 -1.87
N ASP A 364 19.33 11.39 -2.95
CA ASP A 364 20.62 12.06 -2.93
C ASP A 364 20.52 13.52 -2.44
N THR A 365 20.71 13.70 -1.14
CA THR A 365 20.72 15.02 -0.47
C THR A 365 21.78 16.01 -0.98
N SER A 366 22.77 15.57 -1.78
CA SER A 366 23.74 16.48 -2.40
C SER A 366 23.18 17.21 -3.62
N GLN A 367 22.04 16.74 -4.15
CA GLN A 367 21.38 17.32 -5.32
C GLN A 367 20.27 18.28 -4.90
N ASN A 368 20.24 19.45 -5.54
CA ASN A 368 19.14 20.42 -5.42
C ASN A 368 17.89 19.96 -6.20
N PHE A 369 17.53 18.68 -6.11
CA PHE A 369 16.47 18.03 -6.89
C PHE A 369 15.11 18.72 -6.68
N PHE A 370 14.71 18.90 -5.42
CA PHE A 370 13.44 19.53 -5.08
C PHE A 370 13.42 21.03 -5.36
N ASP A 371 14.55 21.72 -5.29
CA ASP A 371 14.65 23.13 -5.71
C ASP A 371 14.40 23.30 -7.21
N HIS A 372 14.81 22.32 -8.02
CA HIS A 372 14.51 22.31 -9.45
C HIS A 372 13.00 22.17 -9.70
N LEU A 373 12.33 21.23 -9.01
CA LEU A 373 10.87 21.07 -9.07
C LEU A 373 10.14 22.35 -8.60
N ASP A 374 10.69 23.04 -7.62
CA ASP A 374 10.20 24.34 -7.16
C ASP A 374 10.31 25.44 -8.22
N LYS A 375 11.46 25.51 -8.90
CA LYS A 375 11.69 26.46 -9.99
C LYS A 375 10.78 26.18 -11.17
N LEU A 376 10.58 24.91 -11.53
CA LEU A 376 9.64 24.50 -12.56
C LEU A 376 8.23 25.02 -12.25
N ARG A 377 7.77 24.86 -11.00
CA ARG A 377 6.47 25.36 -10.54
C ARG A 377 6.37 26.90 -10.62
N ARG A 378 7.39 27.63 -10.15
CA ARG A 378 7.34 29.11 -10.11
C ARG A 378 7.34 29.75 -11.49
N LYS A 379 7.90 29.08 -12.50
CA LYS A 379 7.94 29.59 -13.89
C LYS A 379 6.60 29.53 -14.61
N THR A 380 5.66 28.73 -14.14
CA THR A 380 4.34 28.54 -14.77
C THR A 380 3.28 29.32 -14.00
N GLY A 381 2.71 30.35 -14.63
CA GLY A 381 1.55 31.07 -14.10
C GLY A 381 0.25 30.25 -14.14
N PRO A 382 -0.91 30.84 -13.79
CA PRO A 382 -2.20 30.13 -13.59
C PRO A 382 -2.87 29.56 -14.84
N LEU A 383 -2.33 29.81 -16.04
CA LEU A 383 -2.90 29.37 -17.32
C LEU A 383 -1.84 28.63 -18.12
N SER A 384 -2.22 27.43 -18.57
CA SER A 384 -1.41 26.28 -18.97
C SER A 384 -0.37 26.52 -20.08
N GLN A 385 0.79 25.85 -19.93
CA GLN A 385 1.68 25.22 -20.95
C GLN A 385 3.12 25.14 -20.39
N LYS A 386 3.83 24.02 -20.63
CA LYS A 386 5.27 23.74 -20.39
C LYS A 386 5.67 22.86 -19.18
N PHE A 387 4.91 21.82 -18.87
CA PHE A 387 5.55 20.63 -18.30
C PHE A 387 5.73 19.60 -19.40
N SER A 388 6.92 19.02 -19.52
CA SER A 388 7.00 17.75 -20.24
C SER A 388 6.16 16.71 -19.48
N PRO A 389 5.63 15.67 -20.14
CA PRO A 389 4.92 14.59 -19.44
C PRO A 389 5.74 14.01 -18.28
N ASP A 390 7.06 13.95 -18.46
CA ASP A 390 8.03 13.47 -17.47
C ASP A 390 8.11 14.40 -16.24
N ASP A 391 8.21 15.72 -16.45
CA ASP A 391 8.24 16.70 -15.34
C ASP A 391 6.91 16.76 -14.58
N MET A 392 5.79 16.64 -15.30
CA MET A 392 4.46 16.57 -14.70
C MET A 392 4.36 15.33 -13.80
N ARG A 393 4.72 14.16 -14.32
CA ARG A 393 4.73 12.90 -13.55
C ARG A 393 5.65 12.98 -12.33
N ARG A 394 6.83 13.58 -12.45
CA ARG A 394 7.71 13.84 -11.29
C ARG A 394 7.01 14.67 -10.22
N LEU A 395 6.36 15.78 -10.60
CA LEU A 395 5.59 16.59 -9.65
C LEU A 395 4.45 15.79 -9.00
N ARG A 396 3.69 15.02 -9.78
CA ARG A 396 2.60 14.18 -9.25
C ARG A 396 3.13 13.18 -8.22
N LEU A 397 4.22 12.49 -8.53
CA LEU A 397 4.79 11.46 -7.66
C LEU A 397 5.23 12.04 -6.30
N PHE A 398 6.10 13.05 -6.31
CA PHE A 398 6.72 13.55 -5.07
C PHE A 398 5.85 14.55 -4.31
N ARG A 399 5.04 15.35 -5.01
CA ARG A 399 4.26 16.44 -4.39
C ARG A 399 2.84 16.00 -4.05
N ASP A 400 2.28 15.10 -4.85
CA ASP A 400 0.86 14.75 -4.80
C ASP A 400 0.62 13.31 -4.35
N GLY A 401 1.66 12.53 -4.06
CA GLY A 401 1.54 11.22 -3.41
C GLY A 401 0.67 11.30 -2.16
N ALA A 402 -0.34 10.44 -2.08
CA ALA A 402 -1.32 10.42 -1.00
C ALA A 402 -1.43 9.04 -0.36
N PHE A 403 -1.41 7.97 -1.16
CA PHE A 403 -1.40 6.60 -0.66
C PHE A 403 -0.21 5.85 -1.24
N PHE A 404 0.51 5.13 -0.39
CA PHE A 404 1.70 4.37 -0.74
C PHE A 404 1.46 2.92 -0.38
N PHE A 405 1.41 2.06 -1.39
CA PHE A 405 1.06 0.66 -1.25
C PHE A 405 2.31 -0.19 -1.21
N TYR A 406 2.45 -0.94 -0.11
CA TYR A 406 3.59 -1.77 0.16
C TYR A 406 3.20 -3.24 0.34
N GLU A 407 3.97 -4.15 -0.23
CA GLU A 407 3.78 -5.60 -0.08
C GLU A 407 5.01 -6.26 0.54
N ASN A 408 4.80 -7.31 1.32
CA ASN A 408 5.85 -8.22 1.71
C ASN A 408 5.93 -9.36 0.69
N ALA A 409 6.93 -9.32 -0.20
CA ALA A 409 7.10 -10.32 -1.25
C ALA A 409 7.31 -11.76 -0.74
N ASN A 410 7.67 -11.93 0.54
CA ASN A 410 7.89 -13.23 1.17
C ASN A 410 6.68 -13.76 1.94
N MET A 411 5.56 -13.03 1.96
CA MET A 411 4.34 -13.40 2.67
C MET A 411 3.14 -13.35 1.75
N SER A 412 2.37 -14.44 1.71
CA SER A 412 1.02 -14.43 1.13
C SER A 412 0.02 -14.25 2.25
N TYR A 413 -1.00 -13.40 2.04
CA TYR A 413 -2.18 -13.42 2.90
C TYR A 413 -2.87 -14.78 2.66
N HIS A 414 -3.22 -15.50 3.73
CA HIS A 414 -3.98 -16.75 3.66
C HIS A 414 -5.34 -16.52 4.32
#